data_AF-A0A0Q5J2A5-F1
#
_entry.id   AF-A0A0Q5J2A5-F1
#
_cell.length_a   1.000
_cell.length_b   1.000
_cell.length_c   1.000
_cell.angle_alpha   90.00
_cell.angle_beta   90.00
_cell.angle_gamma   90.00
#
_symmetry.space_group_name_H-M   'P 1'
#
loop_
_entity.id
_entity.type
_entity.pdbx_description
1 polymer ?
#
loop_
_entity_poly.entity_id
_entity_poly.type
_entity_poly.pdbx_seq_one_letter_code
_entity_poly.pdbx_strand_id
1 'polypeptide(L)'
;MANGAFELDGYEGYWPAVRFGDPWNGWATPVVTGTVLAGLLAHIDGGHRWDGDCAIVWPTADLMPGEPHDPDIEDRISPDIDGQYDLGALGWTFVEHRPR
;
A
#
# COMPACT_ATOMS: atom_id res chain seq x y z
N MET A 1 -10.57 -9.03 -12.78
CA MET A 1 -9.30 -9.45 -13.40
C MET A 1 -8.28 -8.39 -13.07
N ALA A 2 -7.05 -8.75 -12.68
CA ALA A 2 -6.01 -7.78 -12.40
C ALA A 2 -5.56 -7.12 -13.72
N ASN A 3 -5.51 -5.80 -13.78
CA ASN A 3 -5.15 -5.04 -15.00
C ASN A 3 -3.65 -4.70 -15.05
N GLY A 4 -2.84 -5.22 -14.13
CA GLY A 4 -1.39 -5.06 -14.10
C GLY A 4 -0.80 -5.55 -12.78
N ALA A 5 0.51 -5.40 -12.62
CA ALA A 5 1.21 -5.64 -11.37
C ALA A 5 1.99 -4.39 -10.96
N PHE A 6 2.43 -4.31 -9.71
CA PHE A 6 3.29 -3.24 -9.23
C PHE A 6 4.35 -3.76 -8.28
N GLU A 7 5.40 -2.97 -8.10
CA GLU A 7 6.41 -3.09 -7.06
C GLU A 7 6.30 -1.89 -6.12
N LEU A 8 6.72 -2.07 -4.87
CA LEU A 8 7.00 -0.99 -3.94
C LEU A 8 8.51 -0.73 -3.95
N ASP A 9 8.92 0.52 -4.21
CA ASP A 9 10.35 0.87 -4.24
C ASP A 9 11.03 0.52 -2.90
N GLY A 10 12.23 -0.04 -2.97
CA GLY A 10 12.98 -0.51 -1.80
C GLY A 10 12.58 -1.89 -1.27
N TYR A 11 11.56 -2.56 -1.83
CA TYR A 11 11.14 -3.92 -1.44
C TYR A 11 11.11 -4.89 -2.62
N GLU A 12 11.48 -6.14 -2.37
CA GLU A 12 11.41 -7.21 -3.39
C GLU A 12 10.00 -7.82 -3.44
N GLY A 13 9.28 -7.65 -4.55
CA GLY A 13 8.01 -8.34 -4.74
C GLY A 13 7.15 -7.72 -5.81
N TYR A 14 6.23 -8.53 -6.36
CA TYR A 14 5.23 -8.08 -7.31
C TYR A 14 3.84 -8.39 -6.79
N TRP A 15 2.98 -7.38 -6.82
CA TRP A 15 1.61 -7.51 -6.37
C TRP A 15 0.63 -7.18 -7.50
N PRO A 16 -0.46 -7.95 -7.67
CA PRO A 16 -1.45 -7.65 -8.68
C PRO A 16 -2.27 -6.42 -8.29
N ALA A 17 -2.44 -5.50 -9.24
CA ALA A 17 -3.35 -4.36 -9.11
C ALA A 17 -4.67 -4.65 -9.82
N VAL A 18 -5.78 -4.26 -9.20
CA VAL A 18 -7.09 -4.25 -9.87
C VAL A 18 -7.09 -3.19 -10.97
N ARG A 19 -6.57 -2.00 -10.66
CA ARG A 19 -6.36 -0.86 -11.56
C ARG A 19 -5.29 0.07 -11.00
N PHE A 20 -4.94 1.09 -11.76
CA PHE A 20 -4.13 2.22 -11.29
C PHE A 20 -4.98 3.49 -11.32
N GLY A 21 -4.85 4.33 -10.30
CA GLY A 21 -5.45 5.65 -10.25
C GLY A 21 -4.62 6.69 -10.99
N ASP A 22 -4.88 7.97 -10.70
CA ASP A 22 -4.04 9.07 -11.17
C ASP A 22 -2.67 9.01 -10.48
N PRO A 23 -1.55 9.15 -11.23
CA PRO A 23 -0.22 9.12 -10.64
C PRO A 23 0.00 10.22 -9.58
N TRP A 24 0.76 9.90 -8.54
CA TRP A 24 1.15 10.84 -7.50
C TRP A 24 2.65 11.12 -7.57
N ASN A 25 3.05 12.37 -7.83
CA ASN A 25 4.46 12.75 -8.03
C ASN A 25 5.23 11.89 -9.05
N GLY A 26 4.53 11.38 -10.07
CA GLY A 26 5.09 10.50 -11.10
C GLY A 26 5.13 9.01 -10.72
N TRP A 27 4.74 8.65 -9.50
CA TRP A 27 4.62 7.27 -9.03
C TRP A 27 3.22 6.70 -9.30
N ALA A 28 3.16 5.38 -9.47
CA ALA A 28 1.89 4.70 -9.65
C ALA A 28 1.05 4.74 -8.37
N THR A 29 -0.27 4.68 -8.52
CA THR A 29 -1.25 4.62 -7.42
C THR A 29 -2.09 3.35 -7.57
N PRO A 30 -1.55 2.18 -7.14
CA PRO A 30 -2.25 0.91 -7.31
C PRO A 30 -3.53 0.88 -6.48
N VAL A 31 -4.59 0.33 -7.07
CA VAL A 31 -5.80 -0.03 -6.35
C VAL A 31 -5.87 -1.55 -6.27
N VAL A 32 -6.00 -2.08 -5.05
CA VAL A 32 -5.80 -3.50 -4.76
C VAL A 32 -6.95 -4.11 -3.97
N THR A 33 -7.03 -5.44 -3.92
CA THR A 33 -7.97 -6.12 -3.02
C THR A 33 -7.42 -6.17 -1.60
N GLY A 34 -8.28 -6.40 -0.61
CA GLY A 34 -7.85 -6.59 0.79
C GLY A 34 -6.82 -7.72 0.97
N THR A 35 -6.93 -8.81 0.20
CA THR A 35 -5.95 -9.90 0.21
C THR A 35 -4.56 -9.45 -0.25
N VAL A 36 -4.50 -8.62 -1.31
CA VAL A 36 -3.24 -8.10 -1.82
C VAL A 36 -2.63 -7.11 -0.83
N LEU A 37 -3.44 -6.21 -0.27
CA LEU A 37 -2.99 -5.27 0.75
C LEU A 37 -2.43 -5.99 1.98
N ALA A 38 -3.15 -6.99 2.51
CA ALA A 38 -2.68 -7.79 3.65
C ALA A 38 -1.35 -8.50 3.34
N GLY A 39 -1.19 -9.05 2.13
CA GLY A 39 0.06 -9.68 1.69
C GLY A 39 1.22 -8.70 1.56
N LEU A 40 0.98 -7.51 1.00
CA LEU A 40 1.97 -6.44 0.93
C LEU A 40 2.41 -5.98 2.32
N LEU A 41 1.46 -5.67 3.21
CA LEU A 41 1.77 -5.18 4.55
C LEU A 41 2.49 -6.22 5.42
N ALA A 42 2.15 -7.50 5.27
CA ALA A 42 2.88 -8.59 5.92
C ALA A 42 4.30 -8.77 5.37
N HIS A 43 4.53 -8.44 4.10
CA HIS A 43 5.84 -8.55 3.47
C HIS A 43 6.80 -7.45 3.94
N ILE A 44 6.33 -6.20 4.03
CA ILE A 44 7.20 -5.06 4.36
C ILE A 44 7.60 -4.98 5.83
N ASP A 45 6.86 -5.68 6.71
CA ASP A 45 7.08 -5.75 8.16
C ASP A 45 7.26 -4.38 8.86
N GLY A 46 6.69 -3.32 8.30
CA GLY A 46 6.81 -1.94 8.80
C GLY A 46 5.93 -1.62 10.01
N GLY A 47 5.30 -2.65 10.58
CA GLY A 47 4.14 -2.51 11.46
C GLY A 47 2.89 -2.16 10.66
N HIS A 48 1.82 -2.89 10.89
CA HIS A 48 0.46 -2.49 10.51
C HIS A 48 -0.54 -3.17 11.44
N ARG A 49 -1.78 -2.66 11.47
CA ARG A 49 -2.90 -3.33 12.11
C ARG A 49 -4.18 -3.16 11.30
N TRP A 50 -5.18 -3.97 11.63
CA TRP A 50 -6.51 -3.89 11.03
C TRP A 50 -7.52 -3.42 12.08
N ASP A 51 -8.38 -2.50 11.68
CA ASP A 51 -9.54 -2.02 12.43
C ASP A 51 -10.80 -2.24 11.58
N GLY A 52 -11.44 -3.40 11.76
CA GLY A 52 -12.44 -3.91 10.83
C GLY A 52 -11.81 -4.13 9.44
N ASP A 53 -12.45 -3.57 8.41
CA ASP A 53 -11.92 -3.59 7.04
C ASP A 53 -10.91 -2.48 6.79
N CYS A 54 -10.53 -1.69 7.79
CA CYS A 54 -9.59 -0.60 7.59
C CYS A 54 -8.16 -1.05 7.90
N ALA A 55 -7.24 -0.83 6.96
CA ALA A 55 -5.82 -0.97 7.24
C ALA A 55 -5.30 0.31 7.91
N ILE A 56 -4.53 0.12 8.97
CA ILE A 56 -3.83 1.19 9.68
C ILE A 56 -2.35 0.90 9.56
N VAL A 57 -1.64 1.81 8.92
CA VAL A 57 -0.26 1.65 8.45
C VAL A 57 0.59 2.74 9.07
N TRP A 58 1.74 2.37 9.62
CA TRP A 58 2.72 3.37 10.05
C TRP A 58 3.62 3.75 8.88
N PRO A 59 3.86 5.05 8.63
CA PRO A 59 4.79 5.47 7.60
C PRO A 59 6.20 5.00 7.97
N THR A 60 6.77 4.14 7.13
CA THR A 60 8.13 3.60 7.33
C THR A 60 9.21 4.68 7.24
N ALA A 61 8.92 5.82 6.60
CA ALA A 61 9.83 6.96 6.51
C ALA A 61 10.07 7.67 7.85
N ASP A 62 9.14 7.55 8.81
CA ASP A 62 9.20 8.24 10.10
C ASP A 62 9.65 7.33 11.25
N LEU A 63 9.67 6.01 11.04
CA LEU A 63 10.16 5.05 12.03
C LEU A 63 11.67 4.86 11.91
N MET A 64 12.44 5.69 12.60
CA MET A 64 13.85 5.35 12.87
C MET A 64 13.92 4.04 13.67
N PRO A 65 14.89 3.15 13.37
CA PRO A 65 15.05 1.91 14.13
C PRO A 65 15.19 2.19 15.64
N GLY A 66 14.20 1.74 16.43
CA GLY A 66 14.19 1.89 17.89
C GLY A 66 13.36 3.05 18.43
N GLU A 67 12.78 3.90 17.58
CA GLU A 67 11.76 4.86 18.01
C GLU A 67 10.41 4.15 18.24
N PRO A 68 9.69 4.46 19.32
CA PRO A 68 8.36 3.91 19.53
C PRO A 68 7.42 4.40 18.41
N HIS A 69 6.51 3.54 17.98
CA HIS A 69 5.44 3.93 17.07
C HIS A 69 4.68 5.13 17.65
N ASP A 70 4.66 6.24 16.92
CA ASP A 70 3.82 7.39 17.25
C ASP A 70 2.41 7.14 16.68
N PRO A 71 1.40 6.87 17.52
CA PRO A 71 0.04 6.64 17.06
C PRO A 71 -0.60 7.90 16.44
N ASP A 72 -0.02 9.08 16.66
CA ASP A 72 -0.47 10.33 16.02
C ASP A 72 -0.02 10.42 14.55
N ILE A 73 0.80 9.48 14.08
CA ILE A 73 1.31 9.37 12.71
C ILE A 73 0.89 8.02 12.10
N GLU A 74 -0.41 7.73 12.13
CA GLU A 74 -1.02 6.54 11.50
C GLU A 74 -1.72 6.93 10.18
N ASP A 75 -1.35 6.28 9.08
CA ASP A 75 -2.10 6.35 7.83
C ASP A 75 -3.24 5.33 7.85
N ARG A 76 -4.43 5.78 7.44
CA ARG A 76 -5.64 4.96 7.42
C ARG A 76 -6.12 4.74 6.00
N ILE A 77 -6.15 3.48 5.55
CA ILE A 77 -6.70 3.10 4.24
C ILE A 77 -7.99 2.32 4.45
N SER A 78 -9.10 2.91 4.01
CA SER A 78 -10.41 2.26 3.97
C SER A 78 -10.69 1.69 2.57
N PRO A 79 -11.44 0.58 2.48
CA PRO A 79 -11.91 0.09 1.19
C PRO A 79 -12.92 1.05 0.58
N ASP A 80 -12.98 1.07 -0.74
CA ASP A 80 -14.08 1.66 -1.50
C ASP A 80 -15.34 0.78 -1.47
N ILE A 81 -16.38 1.19 -2.20
CA ILE A 81 -17.67 0.48 -2.26
C ILE A 81 -17.55 -0.95 -2.82
N ASP A 82 -16.48 -1.24 -3.58
CA ASP A 82 -16.21 -2.55 -4.17
C ASP A 82 -15.24 -3.39 -3.31
N GLY A 83 -14.85 -2.90 -2.12
CA GLY A 83 -13.90 -3.58 -1.25
C GLY A 83 -12.44 -3.44 -1.67
N GLN A 84 -12.11 -2.43 -2.49
CA GLN A 84 -10.77 -2.19 -3.00
C GLN A 84 -10.08 -1.03 -2.28
N TYR A 85 -8.77 -1.10 -2.14
CA TYR A 85 -7.96 -0.18 -1.36
C TYR A 85 -7.08 0.63 -2.30
N ASP A 86 -7.20 1.95 -2.25
CA ASP A 86 -6.36 2.86 -3.02
C ASP A 86 -5.06 3.16 -2.25
N LEU A 87 -3.94 2.63 -2.75
CA LEU A 87 -2.64 2.80 -2.11
C LEU A 87 -2.02 4.17 -2.39
N GLY A 88 -2.60 4.97 -3.29
CA GLY A 88 -2.19 6.36 -3.50
C GLY A 88 -2.36 7.22 -2.25
N ALA A 89 -3.27 6.82 -1.34
CA ALA A 89 -3.48 7.49 -0.05
C ALA A 89 -2.25 7.45 0.87
N LEU A 90 -1.33 6.47 0.69
CA LEU A 90 -0.14 6.32 1.51
C LEU A 90 1.00 7.26 1.13
N GLY A 91 0.98 7.86 -0.06
CA GLY A 91 2.12 8.64 -0.55
C GLY A 91 3.41 7.84 -0.72
N TRP A 92 3.32 6.51 -0.91
CA TRP A 92 4.46 5.64 -1.16
C TRP A 92 4.84 5.61 -2.65
N THR A 93 6.04 5.13 -2.94
CA THR A 93 6.62 5.08 -4.27
C THR A 93 6.40 3.72 -4.92
N PHE A 94 5.34 3.60 -5.73
CA PHE A 94 5.03 2.36 -6.47
C PHE A 94 5.40 2.45 -7.95
N VAL A 95 5.90 1.36 -8.51
CA VAL A 95 6.24 1.23 -9.93
C VAL A 95 5.26 0.28 -10.60
N GLU A 96 4.59 0.74 -11.66
CA GLU A 96 3.70 -0.10 -12.47
C GLU A 96 4.51 -1.03 -13.38
N HIS A 97 4.15 -2.31 -13.37
CA HIS A 97 4.61 -3.33 -14.30
C HIS A 97 3.46 -3.77 -15.21
N ARG A 98 3.54 -3.35 -16.47
CA ARG A 98 2.68 -3.87 -17.53
C ARG A 98 3.38 -5.00 -18.26
N PRO A 99 2.73 -6.17 -18.46
CA PRO A 99 3.25 -7.15 -19.41
C PRO A 99 3.35 -6.47 -20.79
N ARG A 100 4.51 -6.61 -21.42
CA ARG A 100 4.74 -6.14 -22.80
C ARG A 100 3.89 -6.88 -23.80
#